data_AF-A0A9D7T7N5-F1
#
_entry.id   AF-A0A9D7T7N5-F1
#
_cell.length_a   1.000
_cell.length_b   1.000
_cell.length_c   1.000
_cell.angle_alpha   90.00
_cell.angle_beta   90.00
_cell.angle_gamma   90.00
#
_symmetry.space_group_name_H-M   'P 1'
#
loop_
_entity.id
_entity.type
_entity.pdbx_description
1 polymer ?
#
loop_
_entity_poly.entity_id
_entity_poly.type
_entity_poly.pdbx_seq_one_letter_code
_entity_poly.pdbx_strand_id
1 'polypeptide(L)'
;MGDRATLARAGLNYGDLQALGSIVAIGTRIVEAAFDSRADSTIADEESRETIAKVVEWILESPADQTPTPDEIVRRSIELMITDVTLTEVGDTIRAEPSREKRAETEQEIRYAAQVYASQVTLDATGPSEQEIAEAIHGGIEQLGRIFGEAE
;
A
#
# COMPACT_ATOMS: atom_id res chain seq x y z
N MET A 1 1.07 -26.44 21.72
CA MET A 1 0.32 -25.31 22.29
C MET A 1 1.21 -24.09 22.15
N GLY A 2 0.72 -23.07 21.45
CA GLY A 2 1.51 -22.04 20.78
C GLY A 2 0.98 -21.98 19.34
N ASP A 3 0.22 -20.99 18.89
CA ASP A 3 0.15 -19.63 19.41
C ASP A 3 -1.18 -18.94 19.08
N ARG A 4 -2.26 -19.40 19.71
CA ARG A 4 -3.60 -18.78 19.59
C ARG A 4 -3.66 -17.36 20.18
N ALA A 5 -2.67 -16.98 20.99
CA ALA A 5 -2.59 -15.68 21.65
C ALA A 5 -1.78 -14.65 20.85
N THR A 6 -0.74 -15.07 20.12
CA THR A 6 -0.04 -14.22 19.14
C THR A 6 -0.89 -13.98 17.90
N LEU A 7 -1.68 -14.98 17.47
CA LEU A 7 -2.66 -14.83 16.39
C LEU A 7 -3.80 -13.84 16.71
N ALA A 8 -4.09 -13.60 17.99
CA ALA A 8 -5.08 -12.61 18.43
C ALA A 8 -4.49 -11.19 18.58
N ARG A 9 -3.16 -11.04 18.54
CA ARG A 9 -2.46 -9.75 18.70
C ARG A 9 -2.06 -9.11 17.37
N ALA A 10 -2.30 -9.77 16.24
CA ALA A 10 -1.89 -9.34 14.91
C ALA A 10 -3.06 -8.79 14.05
N GLY A 11 -4.14 -8.31 14.69
CA GLY A 11 -5.12 -7.37 14.14
C GLY A 11 -6.01 -7.78 12.95
N LEU A 12 -5.57 -8.72 12.12
CA LEU A 12 -6.22 -9.13 10.88
C LEU A 12 -5.95 -10.59 10.52
N ASN A 13 -6.97 -11.42 10.65
CA ASN A 13 -7.01 -12.76 10.08
C ASN A 13 -7.67 -12.68 8.70
N TYR A 14 -7.08 -13.28 7.66
CA TYR A 14 -7.68 -13.34 6.32
C TYR A 14 -9.08 -14.01 6.30
N GLY A 15 -9.32 -14.94 7.22
CA GLY A 15 -10.66 -15.48 7.46
C GLY A 15 -11.64 -14.43 8.01
N ASP A 16 -11.18 -13.50 8.84
CA ASP A 16 -11.98 -12.40 9.36
C ASP A 16 -12.23 -11.33 8.28
N LEU A 17 -11.26 -11.09 7.40
CA LEU A 17 -11.42 -10.24 6.22
C LEU A 17 -12.50 -10.81 5.27
N GLN A 18 -12.44 -12.09 4.92
CA GLN A 18 -13.50 -12.73 4.13
C GLN A 18 -14.87 -12.68 4.83
N ALA A 19 -14.90 -12.79 6.16
CA ALA A 19 -16.14 -12.77 6.95
C ALA A 19 -16.82 -11.39 7.01
N LEU A 20 -16.12 -10.29 6.68
CA LEU A 20 -16.71 -8.94 6.61
C LEU A 20 -17.78 -8.81 5.53
N GLY A 21 -17.77 -9.70 4.51
CA GLY A 21 -18.80 -9.74 3.46
C GLY A 21 -18.87 -8.49 2.58
N SER A 22 -17.95 -7.55 2.76
CA SER A 22 -17.85 -6.29 2.02
C SER A 22 -16.40 -6.03 1.64
N ILE A 23 -16.16 -5.96 0.34
CA ILE A 23 -14.85 -5.68 -0.26
C ILE A 23 -14.31 -4.31 0.19
N VAL A 24 -15.19 -3.34 0.43
CA VAL A 24 -14.82 -2.02 0.98
C VAL A 24 -14.30 -2.14 2.42
N ALA A 25 -14.92 -2.99 3.24
CA ALA A 25 -14.50 -3.22 4.62
C ALA A 25 -13.14 -3.96 4.66
N ILE A 26 -12.91 -4.89 3.73
CA ILE A 26 -11.63 -5.58 3.55
C ILE A 26 -10.52 -4.57 3.24
N GLY A 27 -10.72 -3.73 2.22
CA GLY A 27 -9.75 -2.70 1.83
C GLY A 27 -9.45 -1.69 2.94
N THR A 28 -10.49 -1.22 3.63
CA THR A 28 -10.33 -0.29 4.77
C THR A 28 -9.44 -0.89 5.86
N ARG A 29 -9.69 -2.16 6.21
CA ARG A 29 -8.99 -2.81 7.31
C ARG A 29 -7.52 -3.11 6.97
N ILE A 30 -7.23 -3.53 5.73
CA ILE A 30 -5.86 -3.73 5.24
C ILE A 30 -5.04 -2.43 5.35
N VAL A 31 -5.63 -1.31 4.93
CA VAL A 31 -4.95 -0.03 5.02
C VAL A 31 -4.75 0.38 6.47
N GLU A 32 -5.78 0.28 7.33
CA GLU A 32 -5.66 0.58 8.76
C GLU A 32 -4.49 -0.19 9.43
N ALA A 33 -4.35 -1.49 9.16
CA ALA A 33 -3.27 -2.29 9.73
C ALA A 33 -1.86 -1.90 9.25
N ALA A 34 -1.72 -1.53 7.97
CA ALA A 34 -0.45 -1.03 7.46
C ALA A 34 0.01 0.24 8.19
N PHE A 35 -0.94 1.09 8.58
CA PHE A 35 -0.67 2.37 9.24
C PHE A 35 -0.64 2.31 10.79
N ASP A 36 -1.30 1.34 11.43
CA ASP A 36 -1.22 1.14 12.89
C ASP A 36 0.24 0.83 13.35
N SER A 37 1.07 0.33 12.42
CA SER A 37 2.52 0.11 12.64
C SER A 37 3.37 1.39 12.62
N ARG A 38 2.84 2.53 12.12
CA ARG A 38 3.45 3.86 12.11
C ARG A 38 2.90 4.74 13.24
N ALA A 39 2.90 4.22 14.47
CA ALA A 39 2.48 4.98 15.64
C ALA A 39 3.52 6.05 16.05
N ASP A 40 3.66 7.16 15.30
CA ASP A 40 3.95 8.50 15.88
C ASP A 40 3.90 9.70 14.90
N SER A 41 2.96 9.79 13.94
CA SER A 41 2.79 11.06 13.19
C SER A 41 1.38 11.34 12.68
N THR A 42 0.91 12.58 12.83
CA THR A 42 -0.35 13.09 12.26
C THR A 42 -0.39 13.08 10.73
N ILE A 43 0.77 13.03 10.07
CA ILE A 43 0.88 12.97 8.60
C ILE A 43 0.55 11.56 8.11
N ALA A 44 1.01 10.51 8.82
CA ALA A 44 0.67 9.13 8.50
C ALA A 44 -0.85 8.88 8.51
N ASP A 45 -1.60 9.50 9.44
CA ASP A 45 -3.06 9.40 9.52
C ASP A 45 -3.79 10.03 8.32
N GLU A 46 -3.25 11.10 7.73
CA GLU A 46 -3.85 11.79 6.58
C GLU A 46 -3.58 11.03 5.27
N GLU A 47 -2.34 10.58 5.08
CA GLU A 47 -1.93 9.71 3.95
C GLU A 47 -2.69 8.37 3.97
N SER A 48 -2.98 7.83 5.17
CA SER A 48 -3.83 6.65 5.35
C SER A 48 -5.22 6.84 4.76
N ARG A 49 -5.87 7.95 5.11
CA ARG A 49 -7.25 8.24 4.70
C ARG A 49 -7.34 8.47 3.21
N GLU A 50 -6.34 9.14 2.62
CA GLU A 50 -6.25 9.34 1.19
C GLU A 50 -6.08 7.98 0.45
N THR A 51 -5.19 7.11 0.96
CA THR A 51 -5.00 5.77 0.41
C THR A 51 -6.30 4.95 0.46
N ILE A 52 -7.01 4.96 1.60
CA ILE A 52 -8.31 4.30 1.75
C ILE A 52 -9.29 4.81 0.70
N ALA A 53 -9.40 6.13 0.55
CA ALA A 53 -10.32 6.74 -0.42
C ALA A 53 -10.01 6.28 -1.85
N LYS A 54 -8.73 6.26 -2.26
CA LYS A 54 -8.29 5.80 -3.59
C LYS A 54 -8.60 4.32 -3.84
N VAL A 55 -8.42 3.46 -2.84
CA VAL A 55 -8.74 2.02 -2.94
C VAL A 55 -10.25 1.82 -3.07
N VAL A 56 -11.05 2.53 -2.27
CA VAL A 56 -12.52 2.46 -2.32
C VAL A 56 -13.05 2.98 -3.64
N GLU A 57 -12.54 4.10 -4.13
CA GLU A 57 -12.89 4.65 -5.45
C GLU A 57 -12.62 3.62 -6.55
N TRP A 58 -11.42 3.05 -6.59
CA TRP A 58 -11.06 2.01 -7.56
C TRP A 58 -11.98 0.78 -7.52
N ILE A 59 -12.34 0.32 -6.32
CA ILE A 59 -13.31 -0.77 -6.14
C ILE A 59 -14.68 -0.39 -6.72
N LEU A 60 -15.16 0.82 -6.46
CA LEU A 60 -16.48 1.29 -6.91
C LEU A 60 -16.54 1.54 -8.42
N GLU A 61 -15.42 1.94 -9.03
CA GLU A 61 -15.28 2.12 -10.47
C GLU A 61 -15.09 0.80 -11.23
N SER A 62 -14.74 -0.27 -10.53
CA SER A 62 -14.55 -1.58 -11.13
C SER A 62 -15.88 -2.13 -11.67
N PRO A 63 -15.91 -2.62 -12.93
CA PRO A 63 -17.09 -3.28 -13.48
C PRO A 63 -17.54 -4.45 -12.60
N ALA A 64 -18.85 -4.73 -12.55
CA ALA A 64 -19.39 -5.79 -11.69
C ALA A 64 -18.79 -7.18 -11.97
N ASP A 65 -18.43 -7.46 -13.22
CA ASP A 65 -17.75 -8.70 -13.67
C ASP A 65 -16.23 -8.70 -13.42
N GLN A 66 -15.67 -7.58 -12.98
CA GLN A 66 -14.24 -7.37 -12.70
C GLN A 66 -14.05 -6.82 -11.28
N THR A 67 -14.94 -7.20 -10.37
CA THR A 67 -14.81 -6.80 -8.96
C THR A 67 -13.49 -7.33 -8.40
N PRO A 68 -12.63 -6.48 -7.82
CA PRO A 68 -11.32 -6.90 -7.32
C PRO A 68 -11.43 -7.97 -6.23
N THR A 69 -10.57 -8.98 -6.32
CA THR A 69 -10.36 -9.97 -5.27
C THR A 69 -9.67 -9.34 -4.05
N PRO A 70 -9.80 -9.93 -2.84
CA PRO A 70 -9.06 -9.48 -1.66
C PRO A 70 -7.56 -9.32 -1.91
N ASP A 71 -6.98 -10.25 -2.66
CA ASP A 71 -5.57 -10.27 -3.03
C ASP A 71 -5.17 -9.07 -3.91
N GLU A 72 -6.01 -8.72 -4.88
CA GLU A 72 -5.81 -7.54 -5.72
C GLU A 72 -5.95 -6.25 -4.90
N ILE A 73 -6.86 -6.22 -3.92
CA ILE A 73 -7.04 -5.09 -3.01
C ILE A 73 -5.80 -4.90 -2.12
N VAL A 74 -5.23 -5.98 -1.57
CA VAL A 74 -3.99 -5.92 -0.80
C VAL A 74 -2.86 -5.34 -1.66
N ARG A 75 -2.64 -5.90 -2.85
CA ARG A 75 -1.58 -5.45 -3.76
C ARG A 75 -1.78 -3.99 -4.16
N ARG A 76 -3.00 -3.60 -4.50
CA ARG A 76 -3.32 -2.22 -4.86
C ARG A 76 -3.08 -1.24 -3.71
N SER A 77 -3.40 -1.64 -2.49
CA SER A 77 -3.16 -0.83 -1.30
C SER A 77 -1.66 -0.62 -1.07
N ILE A 78 -0.86 -1.68 -1.20
CA ILE A 78 0.61 -1.63 -1.08
C ILE A 78 1.21 -0.72 -2.17
N GLU A 79 0.76 -0.87 -3.42
CA GLU A 79 1.19 -0.04 -4.54
C GLU A 79 0.94 1.46 -4.27
N LEU A 80 -0.27 1.80 -3.83
CA LEU A 80 -0.66 3.19 -3.57
C LEU A 80 0.17 3.80 -2.43
N MET A 81 0.37 3.06 -1.34
CA MET A 81 1.19 3.54 -0.22
C MET A 81 2.65 3.77 -0.63
N ILE A 82 3.26 2.83 -1.36
CA ILE A 82 4.62 2.99 -1.86
C ILE A 82 4.69 4.23 -2.76
N THR A 83 3.72 4.39 -3.66
CA THR A 83 3.66 5.52 -4.60
C THR A 83 3.53 6.86 -3.87
N ASP A 84 2.52 7.01 -3.02
CA ASP A 84 2.17 8.29 -2.39
C ASP A 84 3.29 8.78 -1.46
N VAL A 85 3.85 7.86 -0.65
CA VAL A 85 4.97 8.21 0.24
C VAL A 85 6.22 8.55 -0.57
N THR A 86 6.57 7.74 -1.57
CA THR A 86 7.75 8.01 -2.41
C THR A 86 7.63 9.36 -3.11
N LEU A 87 6.49 9.65 -3.76
CA LEU A 87 6.26 10.92 -4.46
C LEU A 87 6.33 12.13 -3.52
N THR A 88 5.92 11.95 -2.27
CA THR A 88 6.03 12.97 -1.23
C THR A 88 7.50 13.19 -0.84
N GLU A 89 8.24 12.12 -0.57
CA GLU A 89 9.65 12.16 -0.16
C GLU A 89 10.57 12.73 -1.24
N VAL A 90 10.41 12.30 -2.51
CA VAL A 90 11.26 12.75 -3.63
C VAL A 90 10.67 13.97 -4.36
N GLY A 91 9.59 14.56 -3.82
CA GLY A 91 8.82 15.60 -4.50
C GLY A 91 9.65 16.85 -4.83
N ASP A 92 10.60 17.22 -3.97
CA ASP A 92 11.52 18.34 -4.24
C ASP A 92 12.48 18.03 -5.40
N THR A 93 13.04 16.82 -5.43
CA THR A 93 13.89 16.33 -6.53
C THR A 93 13.13 16.36 -7.86
N ILE A 94 11.90 15.85 -7.89
CA ILE A 94 11.05 15.89 -9.07
C ILE A 94 10.78 17.35 -9.47
N ARG A 95 10.44 18.23 -8.52
CA ARG A 95 10.16 19.65 -8.80
C ARG A 95 11.37 20.40 -9.37
N ALA A 96 12.59 20.03 -8.97
CA ALA A 96 13.82 20.63 -9.46
C ALA A 96 14.09 20.35 -10.95
N GLU A 97 13.53 19.28 -11.52
CA GLU A 97 13.65 18.98 -12.96
C GLU A 97 12.88 20.01 -13.81
N PRO A 98 13.56 20.78 -14.69
CA PRO A 98 12.91 21.85 -15.47
C PRO A 98 11.90 21.33 -16.50
N SER A 99 12.10 20.13 -17.06
CA SER A 99 11.20 19.56 -18.05
C SER A 99 9.95 18.97 -17.41
N ARG A 100 8.79 19.52 -17.79
CA ARG A 100 7.49 18.95 -17.39
C ARG A 100 7.31 17.50 -17.86
N GLU A 101 7.80 17.18 -19.04
CA GLU A 101 7.71 15.83 -19.61
C GLU A 101 8.52 14.83 -18.77
N LYS A 102 9.75 15.19 -18.43
CA LYS A 102 10.60 14.34 -17.58
C LYS A 102 10.04 14.15 -16.18
N ARG A 103 9.46 15.20 -15.57
CA ARG A 103 8.75 15.05 -14.29
C ARG A 103 7.63 14.03 -14.38
N ALA A 104 6.81 14.11 -15.43
CA ALA A 104 5.72 13.17 -15.65
C ALA A 104 6.22 11.73 -15.90
N GLU A 105 7.32 11.57 -16.65
CA GLU A 105 7.98 10.27 -16.82
C GLU A 105 8.48 9.71 -15.49
N THR A 106 9.18 10.49 -14.67
CA THR A 106 9.65 10.06 -13.35
C THR A 106 8.51 9.64 -12.44
N GLU A 107 7.42 10.43 -12.36
CA GLU A 107 6.24 10.04 -11.59
C GLU A 107 5.62 8.73 -12.09
N GLN A 108 5.65 8.50 -13.41
CA GLN A 108 5.13 7.27 -14.01
C GLN A 108 6.04 6.07 -13.74
N GLU A 109 7.37 6.25 -13.75
CA GLU A 109 8.35 5.23 -13.39
C GLU A 109 8.22 4.81 -11.92
N ILE A 110 8.00 5.78 -11.02
CA ILE A 110 7.71 5.51 -9.59
C ILE A 110 6.45 4.66 -9.45
N ARG A 111 5.35 5.03 -10.13
CA ARG A 111 4.10 4.24 -10.13
C ARG A 111 4.33 2.82 -10.66
N TYR A 112 5.05 2.67 -11.77
CA TYR A 112 5.35 1.36 -12.35
C TYR A 112 6.19 0.50 -11.40
N ALA A 113 7.22 1.06 -10.79
CA ALA A 113 8.08 0.33 -9.88
C ALA A 113 7.33 -0.05 -8.58
N ALA A 114 6.48 0.82 -8.05
CA ALA A 114 5.60 0.51 -6.92
C ALA A 114 4.66 -0.66 -7.23
N GLN A 115 4.08 -0.71 -8.43
CA GLN A 115 3.26 -1.84 -8.88
C GLN A 115 4.06 -3.14 -8.92
N VAL A 116 5.31 -3.09 -9.41
CA VAL A 116 6.21 -4.25 -9.44
C VAL A 116 6.51 -4.74 -8.02
N TYR A 117 6.79 -3.86 -7.06
CA TYR A 117 7.01 -4.25 -5.67
C TYR A 117 5.77 -4.88 -5.04
N ALA A 118 4.59 -4.28 -5.23
CA ALA A 118 3.33 -4.86 -4.76
C ALA A 118 3.03 -6.24 -5.38
N SER A 119 3.46 -6.47 -6.63
CA SER A 119 3.30 -7.77 -7.31
C SER A 119 4.16 -8.89 -6.71
N GLN A 120 5.22 -8.55 -5.97
CA GLN A 120 6.12 -9.53 -5.36
C GLN A 120 5.62 -10.08 -4.02
N VAL A 121 4.60 -9.43 -3.43
CA VAL A 121 4.03 -9.89 -2.16
C VAL A 121 3.39 -11.26 -2.35
N THR A 122 3.83 -12.21 -1.52
CA THR A 122 3.28 -13.57 -1.51
C THR A 122 2.01 -13.55 -0.69
N LEU A 123 0.91 -13.94 -1.33
CA LEU A 123 -0.39 -14.08 -0.69
C LEU A 123 -0.67 -15.59 -0.69
N ASP A 124 -0.42 -16.26 0.43
CA ASP A 124 -0.72 -17.68 0.55
C ASP A 124 -2.19 -17.91 0.93
N ALA A 125 -2.59 -19.15 1.24
CA ALA A 125 -3.98 -19.48 1.58
C ALA A 125 -4.51 -18.76 2.85
N THR A 126 -3.62 -18.16 3.64
CA THR A 126 -3.94 -17.34 4.81
C THR A 126 -3.73 -15.84 4.57
N GLY A 127 -3.37 -15.44 3.34
CA GLY A 127 -2.97 -14.07 3.04
C GLY A 127 -1.67 -13.65 3.75
N PRO A 128 -1.12 -12.48 3.42
CA PRO A 128 0.04 -11.95 4.12
C PRO A 128 -0.39 -11.43 5.50
N SER A 129 0.46 -11.63 6.49
CA SER A 129 0.33 -10.98 7.79
C SER A 129 0.48 -9.46 7.66
N GLU A 130 -0.05 -8.71 8.64
CA GLU A 130 0.13 -7.25 8.72
C GLU A 130 1.60 -6.85 8.65
N GLN A 131 2.47 -7.65 9.28
CA GLN A 131 3.91 -7.42 9.27
C GLN A 131 4.52 -7.60 7.87
N GLU A 132 4.12 -8.61 7.11
CA GLU A 132 4.59 -8.82 5.74
C GLU A 132 4.11 -7.71 4.79
N ILE A 133 2.90 -7.20 5.01
CA ILE A 133 2.38 -6.02 4.28
C ILE A 133 3.23 -4.80 4.61
N ALA A 134 3.48 -4.52 5.89
CA ALA A 134 4.28 -3.38 6.32
C ALA A 134 5.73 -3.46 5.82
N GLU A 135 6.34 -4.65 5.85
CA GLU A 135 7.69 -4.88 5.32
C GLU A 135 7.76 -4.65 3.81
N ALA A 136 6.74 -5.10 3.05
CA ALA A 136 6.67 -4.85 1.61
C ALA A 136 6.57 -3.35 1.29
N ILE A 137 5.76 -2.61 2.05
CA ILE A 137 5.59 -1.15 1.88
C ILE A 137 6.91 -0.44 2.20
N HIS A 138 7.49 -0.69 3.37
CA HIS A 138 8.74 -0.05 3.79
C HIS A 138 9.90 -0.39 2.86
N GLY A 139 10.04 -1.65 2.46
CA GLY A 139 11.06 -2.06 1.50
C GLY A 139 10.89 -1.38 0.14
N GLY A 140 9.66 -1.25 -0.35
CA GLY A 140 9.37 -0.53 -1.59
C GLY A 140 9.74 0.95 -1.52
N ILE A 141 9.33 1.65 -0.45
CA ILE A 141 9.65 3.06 -0.22
C ILE A 141 11.16 3.27 -0.14
N GLU A 142 11.87 2.48 0.67
CA GLU A 142 13.33 2.60 0.84
C GLU A 142 14.07 2.42 -0.48
N GLN A 143 13.67 1.44 -1.31
CA GLN A 143 14.30 1.21 -2.60
C GLN A 143 14.02 2.34 -3.59
N LEU A 144 12.77 2.82 -3.67
CA LEU A 144 12.43 3.92 -4.57
C LEU A 144 13.05 5.25 -4.13
N GLY A 145 13.09 5.51 -2.83
CA GLY A 145 13.78 6.66 -2.25
C GLY A 145 15.28 6.66 -2.60
N ARG A 146 15.94 5.50 -2.64
CA ARG A 146 17.34 5.40 -3.12
C ARG A 146 17.50 5.63 -4.62
N ILE A 147 16.53 5.21 -5.43
CA ILE A 147 16.60 5.32 -6.89
C ILE A 147 16.31 6.75 -7.35
N PHE A 148 15.31 7.39 -6.73
CA PHE A 148 14.75 8.67 -7.18
C PHE A 148 15.01 9.83 -6.22
N GLY A 149 15.43 9.56 -4.99
CA GLY A 149 15.90 10.56 -4.04
C GLY A 149 17.31 11.04 -4.37
N GLU A 150 17.73 12.13 -3.73
CA GLU A 150 19.07 12.66 -3.93
C GLU A 150 20.14 11.61 -3.57
N ALA A 151 21.02 11.32 -4.53
CA ALA A 151 22.28 10.66 -4.21
C ALA A 151 23.11 11.66 -3.38
N GLU A 152 23.43 11.27 -2.13
CA GLU A 152 24.45 11.95 -1.33
C GLU A 152 25.80 11.98 -2.07
#